data_AF-A0A970YQ68-F1
#
_entry.id   AF-A0A970YQ68-F1
#
_cell.length_a   1.000
_cell.length_b   1.000
_cell.length_c   1.000
_cell.angle_alpha   90.00
_cell.angle_beta   90.00
_cell.angle_gamma   90.00
#
_symmetry.space_group_name_H-M   'P 1'
#
loop_
_entity.id
_entity.type
_entity.pdbx_description
1 polymer ?
#
loop_
_entity_poly.entity_id
_entity_poly.type
_entity_poly.pdbx_seq_one_letter_code
_entity_poly.pdbx_strand_id
1 'polypeptide(L)'
;MKKYLNLNVFVSLGIIILAVLWLRLANSMGHMGIGDTASVWGTAASVPKFLLISLIIVGVYILITELRKASKSKPAENEDSKEERKKVFYPIALMVMILVYTLVLEYFGFIICTILLTAGAMLLFGSKNIKLIVAVPVAFSVFLFVTFRYVLLINLPTFSLF
;
A
#
# COMPACT_ATOMS: atom_id res chain seq x y z
N MET A 1 3.18 -22.75 -15.87
CA MET A 1 2.19 -21.67 -16.09
C MET A 1 1.06 -21.57 -15.04
N LYS A 2 0.47 -22.66 -14.52
CA LYS A 2 -0.64 -22.58 -13.52
C LYS A 2 -0.30 -21.96 -12.15
N LYS A 3 0.97 -21.98 -11.72
CA LYS A 3 1.35 -21.68 -10.32
C LYS A 3 1.29 -20.18 -9.95
N TYR A 4 1.70 -19.29 -10.87
CA TYR A 4 1.71 -17.84 -10.62
C TYR A 4 0.33 -17.19 -10.82
N LEU A 5 -0.48 -17.73 -11.75
CA LEU A 5 -1.86 -17.30 -11.96
C LEU A 5 -2.73 -17.64 -10.74
N ASN A 6 -2.53 -18.82 -10.14
CA ASN A 6 -3.21 -19.18 -8.90
C ASN A 6 -2.77 -18.32 -7.72
N LEU A 7 -1.49 -17.92 -7.62
CA LEU A 7 -0.99 -17.17 -6.48
C LEU A 7 -1.55 -15.73 -6.44
N ASN A 8 -1.55 -14.99 -7.55
CA ASN A 8 -2.11 -13.63 -7.59
C ASN A 8 -3.63 -13.62 -7.39
N VAL A 9 -4.34 -14.60 -7.98
CA VAL A 9 -5.78 -14.78 -7.77
C VAL A 9 -6.09 -15.18 -6.32
N PHE A 10 -5.25 -16.02 -5.71
CA PHE A 10 -5.37 -16.40 -4.31
C PHE A 10 -5.09 -15.23 -3.36
N VAL A 11 -4.04 -14.44 -3.63
CA VAL A 11 -3.69 -13.24 -2.84
C VAL A 11 -4.81 -12.21 -2.93
N SER A 12 -5.34 -11.93 -4.12
CA SER A 12 -6.44 -10.98 -4.30
C SER A 12 -7.76 -11.46 -3.67
N LEU A 13 -8.09 -12.76 -3.77
CA LEU A 13 -9.21 -13.35 -3.02
C LEU A 13 -9.00 -13.22 -1.51
N GLY A 14 -7.79 -13.48 -1.02
CA GLY A 14 -7.42 -13.32 0.39
C GLY A 14 -7.61 -11.89 0.87
N ILE A 15 -7.17 -10.90 0.08
CA ILE A 15 -7.35 -9.47 0.37
C ILE A 15 -8.84 -9.12 0.42
N ILE A 16 -9.65 -9.60 -0.51
CA ILE A 16 -11.09 -9.33 -0.54
C ILE A 16 -11.79 -9.95 0.66
N ILE A 17 -11.50 -11.21 0.98
CA ILE A 17 -12.08 -11.92 2.14
C ILE A 17 -11.70 -11.20 3.43
N LEU A 18 -10.42 -10.85 3.59
CA LEU A 18 -9.92 -10.16 4.77
C LEU A 18 -10.55 -8.75 4.90
N ALA A 19 -10.71 -8.03 3.80
CA ALA A 19 -11.38 -6.72 3.78
C ALA A 19 -12.86 -6.83 4.17
N VAL A 20 -13.57 -7.84 3.68
CA VAL A 20 -14.98 -8.08 4.02
C VAL A 20 -15.14 -8.50 5.49
N LEU A 21 -14.25 -9.35 6.00
CA LEU A 21 -14.21 -9.73 7.42
C LEU A 21 -13.94 -8.51 8.31
N TRP A 22 -12.99 -7.66 7.90
CA TRP A 22 -12.70 -6.44 8.64
C TRP A 22 -13.84 -5.42 8.57
N LEU A 23 -14.58 -5.34 7.46
CA LEU A 23 -15.79 -4.50 7.37
C LEU A 23 -16.86 -4.95 8.36
N ARG A 24 -17.00 -6.27 8.59
CA ARG A 24 -17.90 -6.80 9.63
C ARG A 24 -17.46 -6.37 11.03
N LEU A 25 -16.17 -6.43 11.31
CA LEU A 25 -15.60 -5.97 12.59
C LEU A 25 -15.71 -4.45 12.76
N ALA A 26 -15.44 -3.67 11.72
CA ALA A 26 -15.58 -2.22 11.73
C ALA A 26 -17.04 -1.77 11.91
N ASN A 27 -18.01 -2.55 11.42
CA ASN A 27 -19.43 -2.33 11.72
C ASN A 27 -19.82 -2.72 13.15
N SER A 28 -19.03 -3.59 13.81
CA SER A 28 -19.21 -3.98 15.21
C SER A 28 -18.54 -3.03 16.20
N MET A 29 -17.67 -2.14 15.74
CA MET A 29 -17.14 -1.06 16.56
C MET A 29 -18.26 -0.06 16.84
N GLY A 30 -18.72 0.00 18.10
CA GLY A 30 -19.64 1.02 18.58
C GLY A 30 -19.05 2.44 18.41
N HIS A 31 -19.84 3.46 18.77
CA HIS A 31 -19.55 4.90 18.60
C HIS A 31 -18.32 5.43 19.38
N MET A 32 -17.17 4.76 19.33
CA MET A 32 -15.93 5.21 19.93
C MET A 32 -15.21 6.12 18.93
N GLY A 33 -15.64 7.39 18.87
CA GLY A 33 -15.00 8.46 18.12
C GLY A 33 -13.48 8.49 18.34
N ILE A 34 -12.69 8.36 17.27
CA ILE A 34 -11.27 8.73 17.30
C ILE A 34 -11.23 10.20 16.89
N GLY A 35 -10.83 11.05 17.83
CA GLY A 35 -10.71 12.50 17.64
C GLY A 35 -11.77 13.25 18.44
N ASP A 36 -11.34 13.91 19.50
CA ASP A 36 -12.15 14.94 20.15
C ASP A 36 -12.64 15.93 19.10
N THR A 37 -13.95 16.18 19.13
CA THR A 37 -14.70 17.21 18.38
C THR A 37 -14.90 16.99 16.87
N ALA A 38 -16.16 16.70 16.52
CA ALA A 38 -16.81 17.07 15.25
C ALA A 38 -16.03 16.78 13.94
N SER A 39 -15.73 15.52 13.65
CA SER A 39 -15.18 15.16 12.34
C SER A 39 -16.25 15.15 11.24
N VAL A 40 -15.98 15.87 10.14
CA VAL A 40 -16.76 15.96 8.88
C VAL A 40 -17.14 14.58 8.29
N TRP A 41 -16.50 13.50 8.75
CA TRP A 41 -16.59 12.14 8.22
C TRP A 41 -17.49 11.20 9.03
N GLY A 42 -18.20 11.69 10.07
CA GLY A 42 -19.10 10.87 10.89
C GLY A 42 -18.38 10.05 11.96
N THR A 43 -18.94 8.89 12.33
CA THR A 43 -18.44 8.02 13.41
C THR A 43 -17.01 7.51 13.15
N ALA A 44 -16.26 7.11 14.19
CA ALA A 44 -14.90 6.55 14.03
C ALA A 44 -14.79 5.36 13.07
N ALA A 45 -15.89 4.65 12.85
CA ALA A 45 -15.94 3.54 11.91
C ALA A 45 -15.94 3.99 10.43
N SER A 46 -16.12 5.27 10.12
CA SER A 46 -16.19 5.79 8.74
C SER A 46 -14.85 5.72 8.01
N VAL A 47 -13.75 6.09 8.67
CA VAL A 47 -12.41 6.05 8.06
C VAL A 47 -11.97 4.62 7.73
N PRO A 48 -12.08 3.63 8.65
CA PRO A 48 -11.84 2.24 8.33
C PRO A 48 -12.72 1.72 7.19
N LYS A 49 -14.02 2.06 7.16
CA LYS A 49 -14.92 1.63 6.08
C LYS A 49 -14.49 2.18 4.72
N PHE A 50 -14.12 3.46 4.64
CA PHE A 50 -13.66 4.08 3.40
C PHE A 50 -12.38 3.41 2.86
N LEU A 51 -11.41 3.16 3.73
CA LEU A 51 -10.18 2.45 3.36
C LEU A 51 -10.48 1.03 2.88
N LEU A 52 -11.36 0.30 3.58
CA LEU A 52 -11.72 -1.07 3.22
C LEU A 52 -12.46 -1.15 1.88
N ILE A 53 -13.37 -0.21 1.60
CA ILE A 53 -14.05 -0.12 0.30
C ILE A 53 -13.03 0.16 -0.80
N SER A 54 -12.10 1.09 -0.57
CA SER A 54 -11.04 1.40 -1.53
C SER A 54 -10.15 0.18 -1.81
N LEU A 55 -9.81 -0.59 -0.78
CA LEU A 55 -9.04 -1.82 -0.91
C LEU A 55 -9.77 -2.88 -1.76
N ILE A 56 -11.08 -3.03 -1.56
CA ILE A 56 -11.92 -3.93 -2.36
C ILE A 56 -11.92 -3.50 -3.84
N ILE A 57 -12.09 -2.21 -4.12
CA ILE A 57 -12.10 -1.69 -5.49
C ILE A 57 -10.76 -2.00 -6.20
N VAL A 58 -9.64 -1.73 -5.53
CA VAL A 58 -8.31 -2.03 -6.06
C VAL A 58 -8.10 -3.53 -6.25
N GLY A 59 -8.54 -4.36 -5.30
CA GLY A 59 -8.46 -5.82 -5.39
C GLY A 59 -9.24 -6.37 -6.59
N VAL A 60 -10.46 -5.86 -6.83
CA VAL A 60 -11.28 -6.23 -8.00
C VAL A 60 -10.62 -5.77 -9.30
N TYR A 61 -10.05 -4.56 -9.34
CA TYR A 61 -9.34 -4.07 -10.51
C TYR A 61 -8.15 -4.99 -10.87
N ILE A 62 -7.34 -5.35 -9.87
CA ILE A 62 -6.22 -6.28 -10.06
C ILE A 62 -6.72 -7.63 -10.59
N LEU A 63 -7.76 -8.20 -9.99
CA LEU A 63 -8.38 -9.44 -10.48
C LEU A 63 -8.77 -9.36 -11.96
N ILE A 64 -9.46 -8.29 -12.37
CA ILE A 64 -9.89 -8.11 -13.76
C ILE A 64 -8.67 -7.97 -14.70
N THR A 65 -7.64 -7.22 -14.31
CA THR A 65 -6.43 -7.08 -15.12
C THR A 65 -5.67 -8.39 -15.28
N GLU A 66 -5.56 -9.19 -14.23
CA GLU A 66 -4.90 -10.50 -14.26
C GLU A 66 -5.69 -11.49 -15.12
N LEU A 67 -7.02 -11.53 -14.99
CA LEU A 67 -7.89 -12.38 -15.80
C LEU A 67 -7.82 -12.02 -17.31
N ARG A 68 -7.76 -10.72 -17.64
CA ARG A 68 -7.60 -10.25 -19.02
C ARG A 68 -6.21 -10.55 -19.58
N LYS A 69 -5.15 -10.47 -18.76
CA LYS A 69 -3.77 -10.74 -19.16
C LYS A 69 -3.52 -12.25 -19.35
N ALA A 70 -4.12 -13.08 -18.49
CA ALA A 70 -4.11 -14.53 -18.61
C ALA A 70 -4.72 -15.04 -19.93
N SER A 71 -5.70 -14.29 -20.48
CA SER A 71 -6.33 -14.60 -21.77
C SER A 71 -5.48 -14.21 -22.99
N LYS A 72 -4.36 -13.49 -22.84
CA LYS A 72 -3.65 -12.84 -23.95
C LYS A 72 -2.18 -13.22 -24.15
N SER A 73 -1.58 -14.11 -23.36
CA SER A 73 -0.12 -14.39 -23.45
C SER A 73 0.23 -15.81 -23.87
N LYS A 74 0.83 -15.93 -25.07
CA LYS A 74 1.71 -17.01 -25.55
C LYS A 74 2.93 -17.15 -24.61
N PRO A 75 3.54 -18.34 -24.44
CA PRO A 75 4.64 -18.53 -23.51
C PRO A 75 5.94 -17.98 -24.10
N ALA A 76 6.62 -17.13 -23.34
CA ALA A 76 8.05 -16.88 -23.52
C ALA A 76 8.81 -17.70 -22.47
N GLU A 77 9.88 -18.32 -22.94
CA GLU A 77 10.60 -19.44 -22.37
C GLU A 77 11.83 -18.98 -21.56
N ASN A 78 12.06 -19.66 -20.43
CA ASN A 78 13.30 -19.95 -19.69
C ASN A 78 14.36 -18.83 -19.43
N GLU A 79 14.43 -18.36 -18.17
CA GLU A 79 15.69 -17.97 -17.50
C GLU A 79 15.65 -18.39 -16.00
N ASP A 80 15.61 -19.70 -15.74
CA ASP A 80 15.57 -20.31 -14.42
C ASP A 80 16.94 -20.28 -13.71
N SER A 81 17.09 -19.38 -12.72
CA SER A 81 17.91 -19.53 -11.50
C SER A 81 18.27 -18.17 -10.88
N LYS A 82 18.56 -17.15 -11.69
CA LYS A 82 18.76 -15.76 -11.22
C LYS A 82 17.44 -15.05 -10.92
N GLU A 83 16.36 -15.39 -11.63
CA GLU A 83 15.03 -14.82 -11.38
C GLU A 83 14.42 -15.28 -10.06
N GLU A 84 14.62 -16.53 -9.64
CA GLU A 84 14.03 -17.02 -8.38
C GLU A 84 14.65 -16.34 -7.15
N ARG A 85 15.97 -16.16 -7.12
CA ARG A 85 16.64 -15.39 -6.05
C ARG A 85 16.17 -13.95 -6.01
N LYS A 86 15.97 -13.31 -7.16
CA LYS A 86 15.40 -11.96 -7.26
C LYS A 86 13.95 -11.92 -6.75
N LYS A 87 13.11 -12.89 -7.11
CA LYS A 87 11.71 -13.00 -6.66
C LYS A 87 11.57 -13.07 -5.14
N VAL A 88 12.54 -13.66 -4.43
CA VAL A 88 12.57 -13.72 -2.95
C VAL A 88 13.31 -12.53 -2.33
N PHE A 89 14.35 -12.00 -3.00
CA PHE A 89 15.11 -10.85 -2.52
C PHE A 89 14.28 -9.56 -2.51
N TYR A 90 13.48 -9.32 -3.55
CA TYR A 90 12.62 -8.13 -3.65
C TYR A 90 11.70 -7.93 -2.44
N PRO A 91 10.86 -8.91 -2.03
CA PRO A 91 9.98 -8.77 -0.88
C PRO A 91 10.76 -8.67 0.44
N ILE A 92 11.86 -9.40 0.61
CA ILE A 92 12.69 -9.31 1.82
C ILE A 92 13.30 -7.91 1.96
N ALA A 93 13.86 -7.37 0.87
CA ALA A 93 14.45 -6.04 0.88
C ALA A 93 13.40 -4.94 1.15
N LEU A 94 12.18 -5.11 0.62
CA LEU A 94 11.05 -4.21 0.91
C LEU A 94 10.63 -4.30 2.38
N MET A 95 10.56 -5.51 2.95
CA MET A 95 10.26 -5.73 4.37
C MET A 95 11.31 -5.06 5.28
N VAL A 96 12.60 -5.17 4.93
CA VAL A 96 13.67 -4.48 5.66
C VAL A 96 13.54 -2.96 5.55
N MET A 97 13.23 -2.42 4.36
CA MET A 97 12.99 -0.98 4.20
C MET A 97 11.80 -0.49 5.02
N ILE A 98 10.72 -1.28 5.13
CA ILE A 98 9.57 -0.94 5.97
C ILE A 98 9.96 -0.91 7.45
N LEU A 99 10.76 -1.88 7.91
CA LEU A 99 11.26 -1.90 9.29
C LEU A 99 12.11 -0.65 9.58
N VAL A 100 13.05 -0.32 8.69
CA VAL A 100 13.86 0.89 8.81
C VAL A 100 12.97 2.13 8.84
N TYR A 101 11.99 2.23 7.92
CA TYR A 101 11.01 3.32 7.87
C TYR A 101 10.31 3.49 9.22
N THR A 102 9.81 2.42 9.85
CA THR A 102 9.12 2.54 11.14
C THR A 102 10.02 3.05 12.27
N LEU A 103 11.31 2.70 12.26
CA LEU A 103 12.27 3.14 13.26
C LEU A 103 12.66 4.62 13.10
N VAL A 104 12.77 5.08 11.85
CA VAL A 104 13.20 6.47 11.57
C VAL A 104 12.03 7.46 11.48
N LEU A 105 10.80 6.97 11.35
CA LEU A 105 9.60 7.78 11.18
C LEU A 105 9.35 8.74 12.35
N GLU A 106 9.64 8.33 13.57
CA GLU A 106 9.50 9.20 14.76
C GLU A 106 10.47 10.39 14.73
N TYR A 107 11.67 10.19 14.17
CA TYR A 107 12.72 11.21 14.11
C TYR A 107 12.58 12.14 12.89
N PHE A 108 12.41 11.56 11.69
CA PHE A 108 12.43 12.32 10.43
C PHE A 108 11.03 12.73 9.96
N GLY A 109 9.97 12.20 10.58
CA GLY A 109 8.59 12.49 10.22
C GLY A 109 8.11 11.80 8.94
N PHE A 110 6.79 11.83 8.73
CA PHE A 110 6.10 11.06 7.70
C PHE A 110 6.56 11.39 6.27
N ILE A 111 6.72 12.68 5.93
CA ILE A 111 6.98 13.11 4.54
C ILE A 111 8.34 12.60 4.06
N ILE A 112 9.41 12.85 4.84
CA ILE A 112 10.78 12.47 4.46
C ILE A 112 10.91 10.94 4.36
N CYS A 113 10.39 10.22 5.36
CA CYS A 113 10.45 8.77 5.40
C CYS A 113 9.67 8.13 4.25
N THR A 114 8.49 8.67 3.90
CA THR A 114 7.66 8.12 2.82
C THR A 114 8.28 8.38 1.45
N ILE A 115 8.90 9.55 1.24
CA ILE A 115 9.66 9.85 0.01
C ILE A 115 10.80 8.84 -0.14
N LEU A 116 11.61 8.64 0.90
CA LEU A 116 12.73 7.70 0.88
C LEU A 116 12.28 6.26 0.65
N LEU A 117 11.22 5.82 1.34
CA LEU A 117 10.67 4.48 1.19
C LEU A 117 10.15 4.25 -0.23
N THR A 118 9.38 5.20 -0.76
CA THR A 118 8.75 5.06 -2.09
C THR A 118 9.80 5.17 -3.20
N ALA A 119 10.76 6.10 -3.08
CA ALA A 119 11.89 6.19 -4.01
C ALA A 119 12.76 4.94 -3.96
N GLY A 120 13.06 4.46 -2.76
CA GLY A 120 13.79 3.21 -2.52
C GLY A 120 13.10 2.03 -3.17
N ALA A 121 11.79 1.86 -2.96
CA ALA A 121 10.99 0.83 -3.62
C ALA A 121 11.02 0.95 -5.16
N MET A 122 10.88 2.16 -5.72
CA MET A 122 10.95 2.38 -7.17
C MET A 122 12.32 2.02 -7.77
N LEU A 123 13.40 2.35 -7.07
CA LEU A 123 14.76 1.95 -7.45
C LEU A 123 14.93 0.43 -7.37
N LEU A 124 14.37 -0.18 -6.33
CA LEU A 124 14.44 -1.62 -6.11
C LEU A 124 13.68 -2.39 -7.20
N PHE A 125 12.54 -1.87 -7.67
CA PHE A 125 11.81 -2.41 -8.82
C PHE A 125 12.41 -2.03 -10.20
N GLY A 126 13.53 -1.31 -10.23
CA GLY A 126 14.29 -1.06 -11.46
C GLY A 126 13.78 0.11 -12.32
N SER A 127 13.05 1.07 -11.73
CA SER A 127 12.69 2.30 -12.45
C SER A 127 13.96 3.09 -12.83
N LYS A 128 14.14 3.39 -14.11
CA LYS A 128 15.30 4.15 -14.63
C LYS A 128 15.01 5.63 -14.82
N ASN A 129 13.75 6.05 -14.69
CA ASN A 129 13.33 7.41 -14.97
C ASN A 129 13.49 8.29 -13.72
N ILE A 130 14.64 8.96 -13.61
CA ILE A 130 14.95 9.81 -12.45
C ILE A 130 13.87 10.86 -12.15
N LYS A 131 13.24 11.43 -13.20
CA LYS A 131 12.13 12.38 -13.05
C LYS A 131 10.93 11.77 -12.32
N LEU A 132 10.58 10.51 -12.62
CA LEU A 132 9.48 9.80 -11.97
C LEU A 132 9.87 9.34 -10.56
N ILE A 133 11.12 8.95 -10.36
CA ILE A 133 11.67 8.53 -9.06
C ILE A 133 11.66 9.68 -8.04
N VAL A 134 11.72 10.94 -8.49
CA VAL A 134 11.59 12.10 -7.60
C VAL A 134 10.16 12.60 -7.55
N ALA A 135 9.53 12.82 -8.71
CA ALA A 135 8.21 13.45 -8.78
C ALA A 135 7.13 12.59 -8.11
N VAL A 136 7.13 11.27 -8.32
CA VAL A 136 6.08 10.40 -7.79
C VAL A 136 6.18 10.27 -6.26
N PRO A 137 7.34 9.95 -5.65
CA PRO A 137 7.44 9.90 -4.20
C PRO A 137 7.09 11.21 -3.51
N VAL A 138 7.51 12.36 -4.06
CA VAL A 138 7.19 13.68 -3.50
C VAL A 138 5.69 13.95 -3.61
N ALA A 139 5.11 13.84 -4.81
CA ALA A 139 3.69 14.11 -5.03
C ALA A 139 2.80 13.16 -4.21
N PHE A 140 3.15 11.87 -4.17
CA PHE A 140 2.41 10.86 -3.41
C PHE A 140 2.48 11.10 -1.90
N SER A 141 3.66 11.43 -1.38
CA SER A 141 3.83 11.71 0.06
C SER A 141 3.08 12.97 0.49
N VAL A 142 3.11 14.03 -0.32
CA VAL A 142 2.35 15.26 -0.08
C VAL A 142 0.85 14.98 -0.15
N PHE A 143 0.40 14.26 -1.19
CA PHE A 143 -1.00 13.87 -1.33
C PHE A 143 -1.49 13.10 -0.10
N LEU A 144 -0.76 12.04 0.31
CA LEU A 144 -1.10 11.27 1.49
C LEU A 144 -1.09 12.11 2.76
N PHE A 145 -0.08 12.96 2.95
CA PHE A 145 -0.02 13.84 4.12
C PHE A 145 -1.23 14.76 4.19
N VAL A 146 -1.60 15.40 3.07
CA VAL A 146 -2.77 16.28 3.00
C VAL A 146 -4.05 15.49 3.27
N THR A 147 -4.22 14.31 2.66
CA THR A 147 -5.37 13.45 2.91
C THR A 147 -5.43 13.04 4.38
N PHE A 148 -4.37 12.49 4.96
CA PHE A 148 -4.41 12.05 6.35
C PHE A 148 -4.60 13.20 7.33
N ARG A 149 -3.94 14.34 7.12
CA ARG A 149 -3.97 15.50 8.01
C ARG A 149 -5.30 16.25 7.95
N TYR A 150 -5.77 16.59 6.76
CA TYR A 150 -6.91 17.50 6.58
C TYR A 150 -8.21 16.77 6.26
N VAL A 151 -8.12 15.62 5.60
CA VAL A 151 -9.30 14.83 5.26
C VAL A 151 -9.62 13.87 6.41
N LEU A 152 -8.64 13.09 6.86
CA LEU A 152 -8.86 12.06 7.88
C LEU A 152 -8.61 12.54 9.32
N LEU A 153 -8.12 13.78 9.50
CA LEU A 153 -7.81 14.38 10.80
C LEU A 153 -6.88 13.53 11.67
N ILE A 154 -6.01 12.73 11.04
CA ILE A 154 -5.02 11.89 11.71
C ILE A 154 -3.75 12.71 11.91
N ASN A 155 -3.26 12.75 13.16
CA ASN A 155 -1.96 13.32 13.48
C ASN A 155 -0.85 12.36 13.02
N LEU A 156 -0.29 12.66 11.85
CA LEU A 156 0.96 12.04 11.41
C LEU A 156 2.15 12.70 12.11
N PRO A 157 3.19 11.93 12.49
CA PRO A 157 4.40 12.51 13.05
C PRO A 157 5.05 13.43 12.03
N THR A 158 5.05 14.70 12.37
CA THR A 158 5.87 15.70 11.72
C THR A 158 7.26 15.67 12.36
N PHE A 159 8.25 16.12 11.61
CA PHE A 159 9.64 16.20 12.06
C PHE A 159 9.74 16.71 13.51
N SER A 160 10.23 15.87 14.42
CA SER A 160 10.32 16.14 15.85
C SER A 160 11.73 16.63 16.18
N LEU A 161 12.10 17.80 15.64
CA LEU A 161 13.19 18.57 16.22
C LEU A 161 12.53 19.56 17.17
N PHE A 162 12.42 19.11 18.44
CA PHE A 162 11.81 19.75 19.62
C PHE A 162 10.30 19.55 19.81
#